data_AF-A0A0F8YJ39-F1
#
_entry.id   AF-A0A0F8YJ39-F1
#
_cell.length_a   1.000
_cell.length_b   1.000
_cell.length_c   1.000
_cell.angle_alpha   90.00
_cell.angle_beta   90.00
_cell.angle_gamma   90.00
#
_symmetry.space_group_name_H-M   'P 1'
#
loop_
_entity.id
_entity.type
_entity.pdbx_description
1 polymer ?
#
loop_
_entity_poly.entity_id
_entity_poly.type
_entity_poly.pdbx_seq_one_letter_code
_entity_poly.pdbx_strand_id
1 'polypeptide(L)'
;MATAVIRLGQKCPERSAYPIHIELYDEAGDALTPNSIRWTHYDKAGDVVNSKTQVSITAADSFNIVLNATDTAVTTAGDLVRHVNLECSYNSATYGNNLILNRLIEYEIDDIPNI
;
A
#
# COMPACT_ATOMS: atom_id res chain seq x y z
N MET A 1 -11.59 -10.15 12.92
CA MET A 1 -11.38 -9.47 11.63
C MET A 1 -9.89 -9.42 11.39
N ALA A 2 -9.40 -9.87 10.23
CA ALA A 2 -7.99 -9.77 9.89
C ALA A 2 -7.52 -8.31 9.91
N THR A 3 -6.27 -8.10 10.32
CA THR A 3 -5.66 -6.79 10.48
C THR A 3 -4.40 -6.69 9.65
N ALA A 4 -4.20 -5.54 9.00
CA ALA A 4 -2.96 -5.20 8.32
C ALA A 4 -2.17 -4.21 9.18
N VAL A 5 -0.95 -4.58 9.56
CA VAL A 5 0.02 -3.68 10.20
C VAL A 5 0.86 -3.06 9.09
N ILE A 6 0.87 -1.73 9.06
CA ILE A 6 1.60 -0.95 8.05
C ILE A 6 2.77 -0.27 8.74
N ARG A 7 3.98 -0.47 8.21
CA ARG A 7 5.18 0.21 8.68
C ARG A 7 5.69 1.11 7.56
N LEU A 8 5.50 2.41 7.77
CA LEU A 8 6.10 3.44 6.93
C LEU A 8 7.45 3.82 7.53
N GLY A 9 8.42 4.09 6.65
CA GLY A 9 9.70 4.66 7.05
C GLY A 9 9.57 6.14 7.40
N GLN A 10 10.59 6.92 7.08
CA GLN A 10 10.50 8.39 7.08
C GLN A 10 9.55 8.87 5.96
N LYS A 11 9.32 10.19 5.88
CA LYS A 11 8.58 10.78 4.75
C LYS A 11 9.21 10.34 3.43
N CYS A 12 8.39 10.13 2.41
CA CYS A 12 8.85 9.70 1.11
C CYS A 12 9.59 10.85 0.43
N PRO A 13 10.91 10.78 0.20
CA PRO A 13 11.60 11.82 -0.57
C PRO A 13 10.99 11.89 -1.97
N GLU A 14 10.74 13.10 -2.49
CA GLU A 14 10.26 13.24 -3.86
C GLU A 14 11.20 12.53 -4.84
N ARG A 15 10.63 11.90 -5.87
CA ARG A 15 11.38 11.25 -6.96
C ARG A 15 12.35 10.15 -6.48
N SER A 16 12.04 9.50 -5.37
CA SER A 16 12.82 8.39 -4.80
C SER A 16 12.03 7.09 -4.72
N ALA A 17 12.75 5.98 -4.56
CA ALA A 17 12.13 4.69 -4.29
C ALA A 17 11.59 4.68 -2.85
N TYR A 18 10.36 4.21 -2.66
CA TYR A 18 9.70 4.18 -1.35
C TYR A 18 9.06 2.82 -1.08
N PRO A 19 9.64 1.99 -0.19
CA PRO A 19 9.04 0.74 0.23
C PRO A 19 8.02 0.96 1.34
N ILE A 20 6.79 0.50 1.12
CA ILE A 20 5.73 0.41 2.13
C ILE A 20 5.69 -1.03 2.62
N HIS A 21 6.05 -1.25 3.88
CA HIS A 21 6.08 -2.58 4.47
C HIS A 21 4.73 -2.93 5.11
N ILE A 22 4.24 -4.12 4.81
CA ILE A 22 2.92 -4.59 5.26
C ILE A 22 3.06 -5.99 5.83
N GLU A 23 2.48 -6.18 7.01
CA GLU A 23 2.32 -7.47 7.68
C GLU A 23 0.81 -7.73 7.88
N LEU A 24 0.37 -8.96 7.63
CA LEU A 24 -1.03 -9.37 7.76
C LEU A 24 -1.19 -10.36 8.91
N TYR A 25 -2.22 -10.13 9.72
CA TYR A 25 -2.57 -10.97 10.85
C TYR A 25 -4.06 -11.32 10.82
N ASP A 26 -4.42 -12.51 11.28
CA ASP A 26 -5.80 -12.93 11.41
C ASP A 26 -6.46 -12.39 12.70
N GLU A 27 -7.70 -12.82 12.98
CA GLU A 27 -8.40 -12.45 14.21
C GLU A 27 -7.79 -12.97 15.52
N ALA A 28 -6.93 -13.99 15.46
CA ALA A 28 -6.22 -14.55 16.60
C ALA A 28 -4.87 -13.85 16.83
N GLY A 29 -4.42 -13.03 15.88
CA GLY A 29 -3.12 -12.37 15.89
C GLY A 29 -2.02 -13.23 15.26
N ASP A 30 -2.37 -14.34 14.60
CA ASP A 30 -1.44 -15.19 13.88
C ASP A 30 -1.17 -14.62 12.48
N ALA A 31 0.02 -14.87 11.94
CA ALA A 31 0.40 -14.40 10.61
C ALA A 31 -0.53 -15.00 9.54
N LEU A 32 -1.09 -14.14 8.69
CA LEU A 32 -2.09 -14.50 7.70
C LEU A 32 -1.53 -14.37 6.28
N THR A 33 -1.37 -15.48 5.59
CA THR A 33 -1.09 -15.46 4.14
C THR A 33 -2.41 -15.37 3.37
N PRO A 34 -2.66 -14.30 2.60
CA PRO A 34 -3.87 -14.14 1.80
C PRO A 34 -3.85 -15.07 0.57
N ASN A 35 -5.03 -15.29 -0.02
CA ASN A 35 -5.16 -16.01 -1.30
C ASN A 35 -4.72 -15.14 -2.49
N SER A 36 -4.91 -13.82 -2.40
CA SER A 36 -4.51 -12.86 -3.43
C SER A 36 -4.24 -11.49 -2.82
N ILE A 37 -3.34 -10.74 -3.44
CA ILE A 37 -3.02 -9.36 -3.05
C ILE A 37 -2.97 -8.49 -4.31
N ARG A 38 -3.65 -7.35 -4.25
CA ARG A 38 -3.62 -6.30 -5.26
C ARG A 38 -3.53 -4.94 -4.59
N TRP A 39 -2.98 -3.98 -5.30
CA TRP A 39 -2.96 -2.60 -4.83
C TRP A 39 -3.12 -1.59 -5.95
N THR A 40 -3.62 -0.41 -5.60
CA THR A 40 -3.75 0.73 -6.49
C THR A 40 -3.12 1.95 -5.85
N HIS A 41 -2.44 2.78 -6.64
CA HIS A 41 -1.83 4.03 -6.20
C HIS A 41 -2.67 5.22 -6.64
N TYR A 42 -2.97 6.12 -5.71
CA TYR A 42 -3.74 7.32 -5.94
C TYR A 42 -3.01 8.57 -5.44
N ASP A 43 -3.28 9.70 -6.08
CA ASP A 43 -3.02 11.01 -5.51
C ASP A 43 -4.10 11.41 -4.50
N LYS A 44 -3.97 12.62 -3.93
CA LYS A 44 -4.94 13.15 -2.97
C LYS A 44 -6.34 13.38 -3.57
N ALA A 45 -6.44 13.57 -4.88
CA ALA A 45 -7.70 13.76 -5.59
C ALA A 45 -8.40 12.42 -5.92
N GLY A 46 -7.69 11.29 -5.78
CA GLY A 46 -8.18 9.96 -6.11
C GLY A 46 -7.84 9.52 -7.53
N ASP A 47 -7.00 10.27 -8.24
CA ASP A 47 -6.55 9.90 -9.58
C ASP A 47 -5.43 8.85 -9.49
N VAL A 48 -5.44 7.88 -10.41
CA VAL A 48 -4.46 6.80 -10.42
C VAL A 48 -3.10 7.33 -10.85
N VAL A 49 -2.09 7.14 -10.01
CA VAL A 49 -0.70 7.54 -10.29
C VAL A 49 -0.01 6.48 -11.16
N ASN A 50 0.59 6.91 -12.27
CA ASN A 50 1.39 6.09 -13.20
C ASN A 50 0.76 4.76 -13.62
N SER A 51 -0.55 4.75 -13.83
CA SER A 51 -1.29 3.54 -14.25
C SER A 51 -1.13 2.37 -13.27
N LYS A 52 -0.78 2.63 -12.01
CA LYS A 52 -0.68 1.61 -10.94
C LYS A 52 -2.07 1.27 -10.44
N THR A 53 -2.85 0.58 -11.27
CA THR A 53 -4.20 0.11 -10.95
C THR A 53 -4.22 -1.40 -10.80
N GLN A 54 -4.76 -1.89 -9.67
CA GLN A 54 -4.92 -3.31 -9.35
C GLN A 54 -3.64 -4.16 -9.59
N VAL A 55 -2.48 -3.59 -9.26
CA VAL A 55 -1.18 -4.25 -9.42
C VAL A 55 -1.13 -5.46 -8.51
N SER A 56 -0.99 -6.65 -9.10
CA SER A 56 -0.92 -7.91 -8.35
C SER A 56 0.51 -8.18 -7.87
N ILE A 57 0.64 -8.72 -6.66
CA ILE A 57 1.91 -9.18 -6.10
C ILE A 57 1.76 -10.61 -5.56
N THR A 58 2.88 -11.31 -5.38
CA THR A 58 2.89 -12.64 -4.76
C THR A 58 2.33 -12.56 -3.35
N ALA A 59 1.38 -13.44 -3.02
CA ALA A 59 0.81 -13.49 -1.70
C ALA A 59 1.83 -13.96 -0.66
N ALA A 60 1.96 -13.21 0.42
CA ALA A 60 2.77 -13.50 1.59
C ALA A 60 2.11 -12.84 2.81
N ASP A 61 2.44 -13.33 3.99
CA ASP A 61 2.05 -12.70 5.27
C ASP A 61 2.81 -11.40 5.55
N SER A 62 3.99 -11.22 4.93
CA SER A 62 4.82 -10.03 5.00
C SER A 62 5.39 -9.69 3.62
N PHE A 63 5.20 -8.45 3.17
CA PHE A 63 5.63 -8.01 1.85
C PHE A 63 5.84 -6.49 1.78
N ASN A 64 6.47 -6.05 0.70
CA ASN A 64 6.66 -4.63 0.42
C ASN A 64 5.91 -4.24 -0.85
N ILE A 65 5.19 -3.11 -0.80
CA ILE A 65 4.81 -2.37 -2.00
C ILE A 65 5.94 -1.39 -2.28
N VAL A 66 6.67 -1.58 -3.38
CA VAL A 66 7.81 -0.74 -3.74
C VAL A 66 7.40 0.26 -4.81
N LEU A 67 7.34 1.52 -4.43
CA LEU A 67 7.11 2.64 -5.33
C LEU A 67 8.44 3.11 -5.93
N ASN A 68 8.41 3.55 -7.19
CA ASN A 68 9.59 4.08 -7.87
C ASN A 68 9.59 5.62 -7.90
N ALA A 69 10.66 6.20 -8.44
CA ALA A 69 10.83 7.65 -8.54
C ALA A 69 9.72 8.36 -9.34
N THR A 70 9.11 7.70 -10.33
CA THR A 70 7.99 8.31 -11.04
C THR A 70 6.73 8.28 -10.20
N ASP A 71 6.54 7.24 -9.37
CA ASP A 71 5.35 7.07 -8.52
C ASP A 71 5.32 8.16 -7.43
N THR A 72 6.48 8.62 -6.99
CA THR A 72 6.66 9.58 -5.90
C THR A 72 6.95 11.00 -6.40
N ALA A 73 6.78 11.26 -7.70
CA ALA A 73 6.99 12.59 -8.28
C ALA A 73 5.77 13.50 -8.01
N VAL A 74 6.04 14.75 -7.66
CA VAL A 74 5.02 15.78 -7.43
C VAL A 74 4.92 16.63 -8.69
N THR A 75 3.88 16.39 -9.49
CA THR A 75 3.66 17.12 -10.76
C THR A 75 2.88 18.41 -10.57
N THR A 76 2.18 18.54 -9.45
CA THR A 76 1.34 19.69 -9.10
C THR A 76 1.71 20.20 -7.72
N ALA A 77 1.97 21.50 -7.59
CA ALA A 77 2.33 22.10 -6.31
C ALA A 77 1.25 21.84 -5.24
N GLY A 78 1.67 21.37 -4.06
CA GLY A 78 0.78 21.04 -2.94
C GLY A 78 0.21 19.62 -2.96
N ASP A 79 0.51 18.83 -3.98
CA ASP A 79 0.11 17.42 -4.08
C ASP A 79 1.13 16.50 -3.39
N LEU A 80 1.30 16.72 -2.08
CA LEU A 80 2.30 16.06 -1.24
C LEU A 80 1.75 14.84 -0.47
N VAL A 81 0.52 14.41 -0.78
CA VAL A 81 -0.13 13.28 -0.12
C VAL A 81 -0.50 12.25 -1.17
N ARG A 82 -0.25 10.99 -0.85
CA ARG A 82 -0.53 9.85 -1.73
C ARG A 82 -1.24 8.75 -0.94
N HIS A 83 -2.01 7.94 -1.65
CA HIS A 83 -2.70 6.80 -1.08
C HIS A 83 -2.37 5.53 -1.83
N VAL A 84 -2.02 4.48 -1.11
CA VAL A 84 -1.99 3.10 -1.63
C VAL A 84 -3.18 2.36 -1.06
N ASN A 85 -4.10 1.94 -1.92
CA ASN A 85 -5.18 1.07 -1.52
C ASN A 85 -4.76 -0.38 -1.69
N LEU A 86 -4.67 -1.12 -0.59
CA LEU A 86 -4.40 -2.56 -0.55
C LEU A 86 -5.73 -3.32 -0.53
N GLU A 87 -5.89 -4.25 -1.46
CA GLU A 87 -7.01 -5.18 -1.52
C GLU A 87 -6.47 -6.60 -1.51
N CYS A 88 -6.86 -7.41 -0.52
CA CYS A 88 -6.52 -8.83 -0.49
C CYS A 88 -7.74 -9.70 -0.17
N SER A 89 -7.70 -10.94 -0.65
CA SER A 89 -8.66 -11.96 -0.26
C SER A 89 -7.99 -12.98 0.66
N TYR A 90 -8.68 -13.46 1.68
CA TYR A 90 -8.12 -14.39 2.67
C TYR A 90 -9.17 -15.37 3.17
N ASN A 91 -8.71 -16.45 3.79
CA ASN A 91 -9.57 -17.39 4.50
C ASN A 91 -9.36 -17.20 6.00
N SER A 92 -10.44 -17.23 6.76
CA SER A 92 -10.45 -17.23 8.22
C SER A 92 -11.05 -18.54 8.71
N ALA A 93 -10.38 -19.18 9.67
CA ALA A 93 -10.91 -20.36 10.33
C ALA A 93 -12.23 -20.08 11.06
N THR A 94 -12.42 -18.84 11.54
CA THR A 94 -13.59 -18.41 12.31
C THR A 94 -14.73 -17.91 11.43
N TYR A 95 -14.41 -17.15 10.37
CA TYR A 95 -15.38 -16.37 9.59
C TYR A 95 -15.58 -16.88 8.16
N GLY A 96 -14.86 -17.93 7.74
CA GLY A 96 -15.01 -18.59 6.45
C GLY A 96 -14.00 -18.17 5.38
N ASN A 97 -14.28 -18.53 4.14
CA ASN A 97 -13.33 -18.43 3.03
C ASN A 97 -13.63 -17.22 2.12
N ASN A 98 -12.61 -16.75 1.40
CA ASN A 98 -12.68 -15.67 0.41
C ASN A 98 -13.19 -14.33 0.98
N LEU A 99 -12.85 -14.05 2.22
CA LEU A 99 -13.10 -12.75 2.85
C LEU A 99 -12.21 -11.69 2.22
N ILE A 100 -12.71 -10.46 2.16
CA ILE A 100 -11.98 -9.32 1.57
C ILE A 100 -11.46 -8.42 2.69
N LEU A 101 -10.17 -8.07 2.61
CA LEU A 101 -9.57 -7.00 3.38
C LEU A 101 -9.23 -5.87 2.39
N ASN A 102 -9.72 -4.67 2.71
CA ASN A 102 -9.45 -3.46 1.95
C ASN A 102 -8.87 -2.41 2.90
N ARG A 103 -7.70 -1.86 2.59
CA ARG A 103 -6.95 -0.98 3.47
C ARG A 103 -6.30 0.16 2.70
N LEU A 104 -6.71 1.38 3.02
CA LEU A 104 -6.07 2.59 2.52
C LEU A 104 -4.83 2.93 3.36
N ILE A 105 -3.71 3.17 2.71
CA ILE A 105 -2.43 3.56 3.30
C ILE A 105 -2.11 4.96 2.81
N GLU A 106 -2.07 5.93 3.72
CA GLU A 106 -1.66 7.29 3.43
C GLU A 106 -0.18 7.49 3.74
N TYR A 107 0.53 8.19 2.86
CA TYR A 107 1.89 8.65 3.13
C TYR A 107 2.12 10.04 2.53
N GLU A 108 3.03 10.79 3.15
CA GLU A 108 3.43 12.12 2.70
C GLU A 108 4.73 12.06 1.89
N ILE A 109 4.76 12.85 0.82
CA ILE A 109 5.97 13.14 0.04
C ILE A 109 6.64 14.38 0.65
N ASP A 110 7.95 14.29 0.84
CA ASP A 110 8.80 15.43 1.21
C ASP A 110 9.25 16.12 -0.08
N ASP A 111 8.85 17.39 -0.24
CA ASP A 111 9.26 18.24 -1.38
C ASP A 111 10.73 18.61 -1.20
N ILE A 112 11.59 17.96 -1.98
CA ILE A 112 13.02 18.24 -1.96
C ILE A 112 13.28 19.30 -3.02
N PRO A 113 13.81 20.48 -2.66
CA PRO A 113 14.20 21.49 -3.63
C PRO A 113 15.13 20.86 -4.66
N ASN A 114 14.83 21.00 -5.95
CA ASN A 114 15.78 20.63 -7.01
C ASN A 114 17.04 21.50 -6.81
N ILE A 115 18.13 20.91 -6.31
CA ILE A 115 19.46 21.54 -6.22
C ILE A 115 20.22 21.26 -7.51
#